data_AF-A0A1C3TSJ9-F1
#
_entry.id   AF-A0A1C3TSJ9-F1
#
_cell.length_a   1.000
_cell.length_b   1.000
_cell.length_c   1.000
_cell.angle_alpha   90.00
_cell.angle_beta   90.00
_cell.angle_gamma   90.00
#
_symmetry.space_group_name_H-M   'P 1'
#
loop_
_entity.id
_entity.type
_entity.pdbx_description
1 polymer ?
#
loop_
_entity_poly.entity_id
_entity_poly.type
_entity_poly.pdbx_seq_one_letter_code
_entity_poly.pdbx_strand_id
1 'polypeptide(L)'
;MFRLFHKWHAIVILSMSLLACQQSPQPNLVQDGGCPPQHSPYLKQAPSVDGRITYCDQGDASTGQISTTAYPAGTRRVTVMMAGYPATEGVRVLAVATDGSFTSALKTDNIGDSWKPVTLQLPEAAQTHAFYLRLVDDATGTFGWAGLGLEHAGLATTLPTHALPMALAILTAHLWLILAGWLLPRTWTVPARALCALLALGTASACVIAGYIASPALGAIIAYGAAALPLLALPLRRRRGAAPLAEATALHRLFFPSLLLALLILWIGLYPFSWDGQDWQTAATRWRNLPMDSWLPLTFADMVAAGRLDVPMIGDWLSSDRPPLQSGLYLLFFHSWLAHGGLIYQALST
;
A
#
# COMPACT_ATOMS: atom_id res chain seq x y z
N MET A 1 -11.02 22.33 28.51
CA MET A 1 -10.53 22.21 27.11
C MET A 1 -9.17 21.52 26.97
N PHE A 2 -8.30 21.50 27.98
CA PHE A 2 -6.93 20.97 27.87
C PHE A 2 -6.75 19.43 27.80
N ARG A 3 -7.77 18.61 28.11
CA ARG A 3 -7.67 17.14 28.09
C ARG A 3 -7.97 16.48 26.73
N LEU A 4 -8.47 17.23 25.74
CA LEU A 4 -8.64 16.73 24.37
C LEU A 4 -7.33 16.78 23.57
N PHE A 5 -6.40 17.65 23.94
CA PHE A 5 -5.12 17.81 23.24
C PHE A 5 -4.20 16.59 23.35
N HIS A 6 -4.18 15.87 24.49
CA HIS A 6 -3.28 14.72 24.69
C HIS A 6 -3.55 13.52 23.77
N LYS A 7 -4.75 13.39 23.19
CA LYS A 7 -5.10 12.25 22.32
C LYS A 7 -4.73 12.45 20.85
N TRP A 8 -4.62 13.71 20.41
CA TRP A 8 -4.10 14.05 19.08
C TRP A 8 -2.60 13.83 18.95
N HIS A 9 -1.89 13.68 20.07
CA HIS A 9 -0.46 13.41 20.06
C HIS A 9 -0.16 12.07 19.38
N ALA A 10 -0.97 11.02 19.54
CA ALA A 10 -0.68 9.74 18.90
C ALA A 10 -0.79 9.82 17.36
N ILE A 11 -1.80 10.51 16.84
CA ILE A 11 -1.98 10.71 15.39
C ILE A 11 -0.90 11.63 14.85
N VAL A 12 -0.63 12.76 15.53
CA VAL A 12 0.44 13.69 15.13
C VAL A 12 1.81 13.03 15.24
N ILE A 13 2.08 12.22 16.26
CA ILE A 13 3.32 11.46 16.42
C ILE A 13 3.41 10.39 15.34
N LEU A 14 2.34 9.66 15.01
CA LEU A 14 2.35 8.68 13.92
C LEU A 14 2.61 9.36 12.56
N SER A 15 1.93 10.48 12.29
CA SER A 15 2.15 11.32 11.10
C SER A 15 3.57 11.92 11.06
N MET A 16 4.08 12.39 12.19
CA MET A 16 5.45 12.90 12.32
C MET A 16 6.50 11.79 12.23
N SER A 17 6.18 10.56 12.66
CA SER A 17 7.07 9.38 12.54
C SER A 17 7.14 8.90 11.09
N LEU A 18 6.01 8.96 10.37
CA LEU A 18 5.92 8.75 8.93
C LEU A 18 6.77 9.79 8.17
N LEU A 19 6.72 11.06 8.59
CA LEU A 19 7.49 12.17 8.00
C LEU A 19 8.99 12.12 8.37
N ALA A 20 9.34 11.69 9.60
CA ALA A 20 10.72 11.70 10.10
C ALA A 20 11.59 10.57 9.53
N CYS A 21 10.98 9.47 9.05
CA CYS A 21 11.72 8.40 8.39
C CYS A 21 12.13 8.73 6.94
N GLN A 22 11.72 9.89 6.40
CA GLN A 22 11.96 10.28 5.00
C GLN A 22 13.23 11.09 4.73
N GLN A 23 14.11 11.27 5.72
CA GLN A 23 15.49 11.62 5.39
C GLN A 23 16.24 10.35 4.97
N SER A 24 16.00 9.89 3.73
CA SER A 24 17.08 9.27 2.97
C SER A 24 17.74 10.40 2.16
N PRO A 25 18.85 10.97 2.65
CA PRO A 25 19.49 12.09 1.98
C PRO A 25 20.30 11.54 0.81
N GLN A 26 19.65 11.18 -0.29
CA GLN A 26 20.40 10.85 -1.51
C GLN A 26 19.95 11.67 -2.71
N PRO A 27 20.00 13.02 -2.62
CA PRO A 27 19.57 13.93 -3.68
C PRO A 27 20.47 13.92 -4.94
N ASN A 28 21.53 13.10 -5.00
CA ASN A 28 22.52 13.10 -6.09
C ASN A 28 22.77 11.72 -6.70
N LEU A 29 21.84 10.78 -6.53
CA LEU A 29 22.00 9.45 -7.12
C LEU A 29 21.53 9.47 -8.58
N VAL A 30 22.52 9.54 -9.49
CA VAL A 30 22.33 9.46 -10.94
C VAL A 30 22.73 8.06 -11.39
N GLN A 31 22.02 7.53 -12.37
CA GLN A 31 22.30 6.23 -12.96
C GLN A 31 22.85 6.40 -14.36
N ASP A 32 23.96 5.73 -14.66
CA ASP A 32 24.60 5.73 -15.97
C ASP A 32 24.61 4.32 -16.57
N GLY A 33 24.58 4.22 -17.90
CA GLY A 33 24.49 2.96 -18.65
C GLY A 33 23.09 2.36 -18.75
N GLY A 34 22.90 1.27 -19.49
CA GLY A 34 21.57 0.70 -19.77
C GLY A 34 20.63 1.64 -20.56
N CYS A 35 19.36 1.25 -20.69
CA CYS A 35 18.33 1.98 -21.45
C CYS A 35 17.11 2.35 -20.60
N PRO A 36 16.23 3.24 -21.10
CA PRO A 36 15.00 3.64 -20.42
C PRO A 36 14.03 2.46 -20.17
N PRO A 37 13.25 2.46 -19.07
CA PRO A 37 12.36 1.35 -18.67
C PRO A 37 11.28 0.99 -19.71
N GLN A 38 10.98 1.91 -20.64
CA GLN A 38 9.98 1.73 -21.68
C GLN A 38 10.41 0.73 -22.77
N HIS A 39 11.69 0.32 -22.80
CA HIS A 39 12.18 -0.67 -23.77
C HIS A 39 11.70 -2.09 -23.47
N SER A 40 11.39 -2.41 -22.20
CA SER A 40 10.79 -3.69 -21.85
C SER A 40 9.26 -3.60 -21.96
N PRO A 41 8.61 -4.37 -22.86
CA PRO A 41 7.15 -4.42 -22.94
C PRO A 41 6.53 -5.16 -21.75
N TYR A 42 7.32 -5.91 -20.99
CA TYR A 42 6.86 -6.72 -19.86
C TYR A 42 6.91 -5.94 -18.55
N LEU A 43 7.86 -5.00 -18.41
CA LEU A 43 8.03 -4.22 -17.19
C LEU A 43 6.85 -3.27 -16.97
N LYS A 44 6.16 -3.45 -15.84
CA LYS A 44 5.14 -2.52 -15.36
C LYS A 44 5.78 -1.14 -15.10
N GLN A 45 5.38 -0.16 -15.89
CA GLN A 45 5.91 1.19 -15.80
C GLN A 45 5.53 1.85 -14.46
N ALA A 46 6.52 2.49 -13.82
CA ALA A 46 6.35 3.20 -12.56
C ALA A 46 6.90 4.64 -12.71
N PRO A 47 6.04 5.64 -13.01
CA PRO A 47 6.48 7.02 -13.23
C PRO A 47 7.21 7.68 -12.05
N SER A 48 7.05 7.14 -10.84
CA SER A 48 7.75 7.57 -9.64
C SER A 48 9.19 7.06 -9.54
N VAL A 49 9.58 6.12 -10.41
CA VAL A 49 10.91 5.52 -10.44
C VAL A 49 11.70 6.09 -11.60
N ASP A 50 12.77 6.79 -11.29
CA ASP A 50 13.82 7.09 -12.26
C ASP A 50 14.74 5.87 -12.31
N GLY A 51 14.55 5.04 -13.34
CA GLY A 51 15.21 3.75 -13.45
C GLY A 51 15.80 3.52 -14.81
N ARG A 52 16.77 2.62 -14.85
CA ARG A 52 17.39 2.12 -16.08
C ARG A 52 17.35 0.60 -16.06
N ILE A 53 17.27 -0.01 -17.24
CA ILE A 53 17.21 -1.47 -17.41
C ILE A 53 18.25 -1.96 -18.41
N THR A 54 18.60 -3.24 -18.34
CA THR A 54 19.48 -3.90 -19.31
C THR A 54 18.73 -4.55 -20.47
N TYR A 55 17.40 -4.70 -20.38
CA TYR A 55 16.54 -5.14 -21.49
C TYR A 55 16.37 -4.01 -22.51
N CYS A 56 17.27 -3.96 -23.49
CA CYS A 56 17.33 -2.90 -24.51
C CYS A 56 16.92 -3.44 -25.89
N ASP A 57 17.50 -2.92 -26.97
CA ASP A 57 17.07 -3.22 -28.35
C ASP A 57 17.10 -4.71 -28.72
N GLN A 58 17.97 -5.50 -28.07
CA GLN A 58 18.08 -6.95 -28.30
C GLN A 58 17.28 -7.77 -27.27
N GLY A 59 16.47 -7.13 -26.44
CA GLY A 59 15.71 -7.76 -25.36
C GLY A 59 16.61 -8.50 -24.37
N ASP A 60 16.29 -9.76 -24.06
CA ASP A 60 17.04 -10.67 -23.18
C ASP A 60 18.48 -10.95 -23.64
N ALA A 61 18.82 -10.68 -24.91
CA ALA A 61 20.19 -10.82 -25.42
C ALA A 61 21.05 -9.57 -25.19
N SER A 62 20.46 -8.49 -24.64
CA SER A 62 21.15 -7.24 -24.41
C SER A 62 22.06 -7.34 -23.18
N THR A 63 23.37 -7.31 -23.39
CA THR A 63 24.34 -7.19 -22.29
C THR A 63 24.61 -5.73 -21.95
N GLY A 64 24.96 -5.43 -20.70
CA GLY A 64 25.32 -4.07 -20.32
C GLY A 64 25.61 -3.90 -18.85
N GLN A 65 25.75 -2.63 -18.46
CA GLN A 65 25.94 -2.27 -17.06
C GLN A 65 25.16 -1.01 -16.71
N ILE A 66 24.72 -0.94 -15.45
CA ILE A 66 24.10 0.25 -14.87
C ILE A 66 24.87 0.57 -13.60
N SER A 67 25.38 1.79 -13.47
CA SER A 67 26.11 2.23 -12.29
C SER A 67 25.42 3.40 -11.63
N THR A 68 25.44 3.45 -10.30
CA THR A 68 25.00 4.61 -9.53
C THR A 68 26.14 5.62 -9.32
N THR A 69 25.82 6.80 -8.81
CA THR A 69 26.84 7.63 -8.13
C THR A 69 27.28 7.00 -6.81
N ALA A 70 28.32 7.58 -6.21
CA ALA A 70 28.95 7.04 -5.02
C ALA A 70 28.16 7.32 -3.73
N TYR A 71 28.02 6.28 -2.92
CA TYR A 71 27.63 6.29 -1.53
C TYR A 71 28.83 6.61 -0.63
N PRO A 72 28.62 7.34 0.49
CA PRO A 72 29.68 7.63 1.44
C PRO A 72 30.08 6.39 2.24
N ALA A 73 31.32 6.40 2.76
CA ALA A 73 31.77 5.42 3.73
C ALA A 73 30.89 5.40 4.98
N GLY A 74 30.80 4.26 5.65
CA GLY A 74 29.93 4.00 6.79
C GLY A 74 28.52 3.53 6.42
N THR A 75 28.17 3.50 5.13
CA THR A 75 26.86 3.05 4.66
C THR A 75 26.72 1.54 4.83
N ARG A 76 25.82 1.10 5.72
CA ARG A 76 25.59 -0.33 6.03
C ARG A 76 24.51 -0.99 5.19
N ARG A 77 23.53 -0.20 4.77
CA ARG A 77 22.36 -0.65 3.99
C ARG A 77 22.03 0.40 2.97
N VAL A 78 21.59 -0.05 1.81
CA VAL A 78 21.09 0.81 0.73
C VAL A 78 19.76 0.25 0.25
N THR A 79 18.76 1.11 0.11
CA THR A 79 17.50 0.75 -0.54
C THR A 79 17.48 1.36 -1.93
N VAL A 80 17.31 0.52 -2.94
CA VAL A 80 17.15 0.90 -4.35
C VAL A 80 15.87 0.26 -4.90
N MET A 81 15.31 0.84 -5.95
CA MET A 81 14.29 0.14 -6.73
C MET A 81 14.99 -0.83 -7.67
N MET A 82 14.52 -2.07 -7.71
CA MET A 82 15.02 -3.09 -8.64
C MET A 82 13.86 -3.72 -9.41
N ALA A 83 14.14 -4.25 -10.59
CA ALA A 83 13.22 -5.01 -11.41
C ALA A 83 13.97 -6.11 -12.18
N GLY A 84 13.24 -7.04 -12.77
CA GLY A 84 13.81 -8.16 -13.54
C GLY A 84 14.40 -9.23 -12.64
N TYR A 85 15.49 -9.84 -13.11
CA TYR A 85 16.01 -11.11 -12.59
C TYR A 85 17.49 -10.99 -12.20
N PRO A 86 17.84 -10.16 -11.19
CA PRO A 86 19.23 -9.88 -10.81
C PRO A 86 19.96 -11.08 -10.17
N ALA A 87 19.27 -12.19 -9.91
CA ALA A 87 19.85 -13.43 -9.41
C ALA A 87 19.99 -14.51 -10.50
N THR A 88 19.62 -14.22 -11.75
CA THR A 88 19.86 -15.09 -12.90
C THR A 88 21.36 -15.17 -13.20
N GLU A 89 21.82 -16.34 -13.64
CA GLU A 89 23.21 -16.53 -14.06
C GLU A 89 23.58 -15.52 -15.17
N GLY A 90 24.72 -14.84 -15.00
CA GLY A 90 25.16 -13.75 -15.89
C GLY A 90 24.74 -12.35 -15.43
N VAL A 91 23.73 -12.22 -14.56
CA VAL A 91 23.31 -10.93 -13.97
C VAL A 91 23.83 -10.82 -12.55
N ARG A 92 24.47 -9.69 -12.22
CA ARG A 92 25.12 -9.48 -10.91
C ARG A 92 24.96 -8.04 -10.45
N VAL A 93 24.66 -7.87 -9.16
CA VAL A 93 24.75 -6.57 -8.48
C VAL A 93 26.02 -6.54 -7.67
N LEU A 94 26.84 -5.51 -7.88
CA LEU A 94 28.14 -5.34 -7.25
C LEU A 94 28.18 -4.05 -6.43
N ALA A 95 28.83 -4.07 -5.28
CA ALA A 95 29.36 -2.88 -4.64
C ALA A 95 30.83 -2.73 -5.06
N VAL A 96 31.19 -1.56 -5.60
CA VAL A 96 32.53 -1.27 -6.11
C VAL A 96 33.07 -0.03 -5.42
N ALA A 97 34.25 -0.14 -4.81
CA ALA A 97 34.90 0.99 -4.16
C ALA A 97 35.25 2.09 -5.17
N THR A 98 35.08 3.36 -4.80
CA THR A 98 35.47 4.48 -5.67
C THR A 98 36.99 4.56 -5.88
N ASP A 99 37.77 4.04 -4.94
CA ASP A 99 39.23 3.95 -4.99
C ASP A 99 39.73 2.64 -5.65
N GLY A 100 38.81 1.77 -6.10
CA GLY A 100 39.14 0.47 -6.71
C GLY A 100 39.63 -0.59 -5.72
N SER A 101 39.62 -0.33 -4.41
CA SER A 101 40.15 -1.24 -3.39
C SER A 101 39.37 -2.54 -3.24
N PHE A 102 38.08 -2.56 -3.58
CA PHE A 102 37.26 -3.76 -3.54
C PHE A 102 36.18 -3.78 -4.62
N THR A 103 35.75 -5.00 -4.95
CA THR A 103 34.51 -5.28 -5.68
C THR A 103 33.87 -6.50 -5.03
N SER A 104 32.60 -6.38 -4.62
CA SER A 104 31.90 -7.47 -3.93
C SER A 104 30.51 -7.65 -4.49
N ALA A 105 30.14 -8.89 -4.80
CA ALA A 105 28.79 -9.21 -5.23
C ALA A 105 27.81 -9.13 -4.05
N LEU A 106 26.68 -8.47 -4.29
CA LEU A 106 25.60 -8.34 -3.34
C LEU A 106 24.58 -9.44 -3.59
N LYS A 107 24.07 -10.03 -2.51
CA LYS A 107 23.00 -11.01 -2.60
C LYS A 107 21.70 -10.31 -3.02
N THR A 108 21.08 -10.81 -4.08
CA THR A 108 19.76 -10.36 -4.54
C THR A 108 18.89 -11.58 -4.86
N ASP A 109 17.58 -11.35 -4.90
CA ASP A 109 16.58 -12.33 -5.33
C ASP A 109 15.97 -11.86 -6.66
N ASN A 110 15.37 -12.78 -7.42
CA ASN A 110 14.63 -12.42 -8.63
C ASN A 110 13.35 -11.67 -8.27
N ILE A 111 13.15 -10.51 -8.90
CA ILE A 111 12.09 -9.55 -8.55
C ILE A 111 10.88 -9.72 -9.48
N GLY A 112 11.13 -9.95 -10.77
CA GLY A 112 10.13 -10.05 -11.83
C GLY A 112 9.81 -8.69 -12.47
N ASP A 113 8.69 -8.64 -13.19
CA ASP A 113 8.39 -7.56 -14.15
C ASP A 113 7.74 -6.32 -13.52
N SER A 114 8.10 -6.00 -12.28
CA SER A 114 7.63 -4.82 -11.55
C SER A 114 8.74 -4.23 -10.68
N TRP A 115 8.81 -2.91 -10.60
CA TRP A 115 9.72 -2.22 -9.68
C TRP A 115 9.36 -2.52 -8.22
N LYS A 116 10.32 -3.01 -7.45
CA LYS A 116 10.19 -3.22 -6.00
C LYS A 116 11.37 -2.61 -5.24
N PRO A 117 11.15 -2.07 -4.03
CA PRO A 117 12.25 -1.64 -3.18
C PRO A 117 13.03 -2.86 -2.68
N VAL A 118 14.34 -2.86 -2.87
CA VAL A 118 15.26 -3.89 -2.38
C VAL A 118 16.28 -3.24 -1.45
N THR A 119 16.34 -3.73 -0.22
CA THR A 119 17.36 -3.32 0.75
C THR A 119 18.55 -4.26 0.67
N LEU A 120 19.65 -3.75 0.11
CA LEU A 120 20.91 -4.46 0.01
C LEU A 120 21.70 -4.31 1.32
N GLN A 121 22.19 -5.43 1.85
CA GLN A 121 23.13 -5.43 2.97
C GLN A 121 24.54 -5.30 2.42
N LEU A 122 25.31 -4.32 2.91
CA LEU A 122 26.65 -4.09 2.41
C LEU A 122 27.67 -4.94 3.19
N PRO A 123 28.60 -5.62 2.52
CA PRO A 123 29.68 -6.34 3.17
C PRO A 123 30.58 -5.38 3.95
N GLU A 124 31.27 -5.87 4.98
CA GLU A 124 32.10 -5.04 5.87
C GLU A 124 33.13 -4.20 5.10
N ALA A 125 33.74 -4.79 4.06
CA ALA A 125 34.66 -4.10 3.16
C ALA A 125 34.04 -2.89 2.44
N ALA A 126 32.74 -2.93 2.11
CA ALA A 126 32.05 -1.79 1.50
C ALA A 126 31.68 -0.71 2.51
N GLN A 127 31.63 -1.03 3.79
CA GLN A 127 31.28 -0.07 4.84
C GLN A 127 32.45 0.86 5.18
N THR A 128 33.69 0.51 4.86
CA THR A 128 34.87 1.31 5.20
C THR A 128 35.28 2.31 4.11
N HIS A 129 34.73 2.21 2.90
CA HIS A 129 35.06 3.08 1.77
C HIS A 129 33.81 3.72 1.16
N ALA A 130 34.00 4.79 0.40
CA ALA A 130 32.98 5.23 -0.53
C ALA A 130 32.87 4.22 -1.68
N PHE A 131 31.67 3.93 -2.14
CA PHE A 131 31.41 2.91 -3.15
C PHE A 131 30.23 3.30 -4.04
N TYR A 132 30.13 2.74 -5.24
CA TYR A 132 28.92 2.80 -6.06
C TYR A 132 28.36 1.39 -6.27
N LEU A 133 27.06 1.32 -6.56
CA LEU A 133 26.43 0.09 -6.99
C LEU A 133 26.60 -0.04 -8.50
N ARG A 134 26.93 -1.25 -8.96
CA ARG A 134 26.99 -1.59 -10.38
C ARG A 134 26.19 -2.86 -10.63
N LEU A 135 25.12 -2.75 -11.41
CA LEU A 135 24.47 -3.88 -12.04
C LEU A 135 25.26 -4.23 -13.31
N VAL A 136 25.66 -5.48 -13.45
CA VAL A 136 26.30 -6.03 -14.65
C VAL A 136 25.41 -7.13 -15.18
N ASP A 137 25.18 -7.12 -16.48
CA ASP A 137 24.40 -8.11 -17.19
C ASP A 137 25.22 -8.63 -18.37
N ASP A 138 25.72 -9.85 -18.19
CA ASP A 138 26.43 -10.63 -19.20
C ASP A 138 25.54 -11.78 -19.72
N ALA A 139 24.26 -11.83 -19.33
CA ALA A 139 23.35 -12.89 -19.71
C ALA A 139 22.89 -12.69 -21.17
N THR A 140 22.64 -13.81 -21.85
CA THR A 140 22.10 -13.80 -23.24
C THR A 140 20.91 -14.74 -23.41
N GLY A 141 20.45 -15.35 -22.31
CA GLY A 141 19.33 -16.28 -22.27
C GLY A 141 18.05 -15.61 -21.75
N THR A 142 16.94 -16.35 -21.83
CA THR A 142 15.63 -15.87 -21.33
C THR A 142 15.71 -15.43 -19.88
N PHE A 143 15.03 -14.34 -19.53
CA PHE A 143 15.08 -13.73 -18.18
C PHE A 143 16.49 -13.26 -17.77
N GLY A 144 17.37 -13.00 -18.75
CA GLY A 144 18.69 -12.41 -18.57
C GLY A 144 18.64 -10.89 -18.63
N TRP A 145 17.89 -10.27 -17.72
CA TRP A 145 17.87 -8.81 -17.61
C TRP A 145 17.53 -8.35 -16.19
N ALA A 146 17.97 -7.15 -15.84
CA ALA A 146 17.58 -6.50 -14.59
C ALA A 146 17.50 -4.97 -14.73
N GLY A 147 16.83 -4.37 -13.76
CA GLY A 147 16.68 -2.93 -13.62
C GLY A 147 17.21 -2.43 -12.30
N LEU A 148 17.78 -1.23 -12.34
CA LEU A 148 18.15 -0.46 -11.15
C LEU A 148 17.49 0.91 -11.25
N GLY A 149 16.87 1.36 -10.18
CA GLY A 149 16.08 2.58 -10.14
C GLY A 149 16.11 3.26 -8.78
N LEU A 150 15.68 4.51 -8.77
CA LEU A 150 15.56 5.33 -7.58
C LEU A 150 14.17 5.93 -7.55
N GLU A 151 13.52 5.87 -6.40
CA GLU A 151 12.23 6.50 -6.23
C GLU A 151 12.45 8.02 -6.12
N HIS A 152 12.04 8.76 -7.15
CA HIS A 152 12.18 10.22 -7.23
C HIS A 152 11.06 10.98 -6.50
N ALA A 153 10.13 10.23 -5.91
CA ALA A 153 8.89 10.78 -5.43
C ALA A 153 9.13 11.47 -4.08
N GLY A 154 9.39 12.78 -4.17
CA GLY A 154 9.59 13.63 -3.01
C GLY A 154 8.38 13.59 -2.08
N LEU A 155 8.68 13.60 -0.78
CA LEU A 155 7.78 13.74 0.36
C LEU A 155 6.48 14.54 0.11
N ALA A 156 6.63 15.72 -0.51
CA ALA A 156 5.56 16.67 -0.76
C ALA A 156 4.57 16.21 -1.84
N THR A 157 4.98 15.29 -2.72
CA THR A 157 4.15 14.74 -3.80
C THR A 157 3.56 13.38 -3.42
N THR A 158 4.34 12.49 -2.80
CA THR A 158 3.92 11.12 -2.46
C THR A 158 2.86 11.04 -1.37
N LEU A 159 2.99 11.87 -0.35
CA LEU A 159 2.11 11.85 0.80
C LEU A 159 0.67 12.25 0.45
N PRO A 160 0.41 13.34 -0.30
CA PRO A 160 -0.94 13.68 -0.74
C PRO A 160 -1.48 12.75 -1.84
N THR A 161 -0.66 12.20 -2.74
CA THR A 161 -1.15 11.34 -3.83
C THR A 161 -1.48 9.93 -3.36
N HIS A 162 -0.86 9.44 -2.29
CA HIS A 162 -1.03 8.05 -1.87
C HIS A 162 -1.49 7.89 -0.42
N ALA A 163 -0.66 8.20 0.58
CA ALA A 163 -1.00 7.87 1.96
C ALA A 163 -2.17 8.67 2.51
N LEU A 164 -2.34 9.93 2.10
CA LEU A 164 -3.46 10.75 2.51
C LEU A 164 -4.80 10.13 2.06
N PRO A 165 -5.01 9.74 0.78
CA PRO A 165 -6.14 8.92 0.36
C PRO A 165 -6.41 7.70 1.25
N MET A 166 -5.39 6.90 1.54
CA MET A 166 -5.56 5.68 2.34
C MET A 166 -5.99 6.02 3.77
N ALA A 167 -5.34 7.00 4.40
CA ALA A 167 -5.68 7.46 5.74
C ALA A 167 -7.07 8.09 5.79
N LEU A 168 -7.44 8.91 4.80
CA LEU A 168 -8.77 9.52 4.68
C LEU A 168 -9.87 8.47 4.63
N ALA A 169 -9.63 7.35 3.98
CA ALA A 169 -10.63 6.30 3.91
C ALA A 169 -10.79 5.53 5.22
N ILE A 170 -9.68 5.20 5.91
CA ILE A 170 -9.74 4.64 7.27
C ILE A 170 -10.49 5.60 8.20
N LEU A 171 -10.21 6.91 8.10
CA LEU A 171 -10.90 7.94 8.87
C LEU A 171 -12.38 8.04 8.48
N THR A 172 -12.72 7.89 7.20
CA THR A 172 -14.10 7.94 6.72
C THR A 172 -14.90 6.75 7.26
N ALA A 173 -14.37 5.53 7.21
CA ALA A 173 -15.00 4.35 7.81
C ALA A 173 -15.18 4.50 9.33
N HIS A 174 -14.17 5.04 10.02
CA HIS A 174 -14.24 5.33 11.46
C HIS A 174 -15.31 6.37 11.81
N LEU A 175 -15.36 7.47 11.04
CA LEU A 175 -16.37 8.51 11.20
C LEU A 175 -17.76 7.97 10.89
N TRP A 176 -17.90 7.12 9.87
CA TRP A 176 -19.17 6.46 9.53
C TRP A 176 -19.72 5.68 10.74
N LEU A 177 -18.89 4.88 11.42
CA LEU A 177 -19.28 4.12 12.62
C LEU A 177 -19.70 5.03 13.78
N ILE A 178 -18.94 6.10 14.03
CA ILE A 178 -19.28 7.08 15.07
C ILE A 178 -20.62 7.74 14.75
N LEU A 179 -20.82 8.19 13.51
CA LEU A 179 -22.04 8.85 13.07
C LEU A 179 -23.25 7.91 13.12
N ALA A 180 -23.12 6.68 12.60
CA ALA A 180 -24.17 5.67 12.66
C ALA A 180 -24.61 5.39 14.10
N GLY A 181 -23.65 5.18 15.02
CA GLY A 181 -23.95 5.01 16.45
C GLY A 181 -24.56 6.27 17.09
N TRP A 182 -24.14 7.46 16.65
CA TRP A 182 -24.61 8.73 17.19
C TRP A 182 -26.05 9.08 16.78
N LEU A 183 -26.51 8.57 15.63
CA LEU A 183 -27.89 8.73 15.14
C LEU A 183 -28.90 7.90 15.94
N LEU A 184 -28.45 6.84 16.64
CA LEU A 184 -29.30 5.94 17.42
C LEU A 184 -29.90 6.62 18.69
N PRO A 185 -30.97 6.03 19.27
CA PRO A 185 -31.64 6.58 20.45
C PRO A 185 -30.69 6.79 21.63
N ARG A 186 -30.80 7.94 22.34
CA ARG A 186 -29.96 8.24 23.51
C ARG A 186 -30.30 7.43 24.74
N THR A 187 -31.49 6.83 24.76
CA THR A 187 -31.91 5.90 25.81
C THR A 187 -31.08 4.62 25.80
N TRP A 188 -30.36 4.34 24.70
CA TRP A 188 -29.49 3.18 24.58
C TRP A 188 -28.09 3.47 25.13
N THR A 189 -27.48 2.45 25.71
CA THR A 189 -26.10 2.55 26.20
C THR A 189 -25.12 2.77 25.04
N VAL A 190 -23.96 3.37 25.33
CA VAL A 190 -22.90 3.57 24.30
C VAL A 190 -22.49 2.23 23.64
N PRO A 191 -22.28 1.13 24.38
CA PRO A 191 -21.92 -0.15 23.76
C PRO A 191 -23.01 -0.72 22.85
N ALA A 192 -24.29 -0.61 23.22
CA ALA A 192 -25.39 -1.09 22.37
C ALA A 192 -25.45 -0.32 21.05
N ARG A 193 -25.27 1.01 21.10
CA ARG A 193 -25.19 1.85 19.89
C ARG A 193 -23.99 1.51 19.02
N ALA A 194 -22.84 1.24 19.62
CA ALA A 194 -21.65 0.82 18.89
C ALA A 194 -21.85 -0.53 18.18
N LEU A 195 -22.45 -1.51 18.86
CA LEU A 195 -22.79 -2.80 18.27
C LEU A 195 -23.77 -2.66 17.10
N CYS A 196 -24.83 -1.86 17.26
CA CYS A 196 -25.77 -1.60 16.19
C CYS A 196 -25.14 -0.84 15.01
N ALA A 197 -24.16 0.04 15.25
CA ALA A 197 -23.40 0.68 14.18
C ALA A 197 -22.57 -0.33 13.37
N LEU A 198 -21.94 -1.31 14.04
CA LEU A 198 -21.22 -2.41 13.37
C LEU A 198 -22.17 -3.30 12.55
N LEU A 199 -23.34 -3.63 13.10
CA LEU A 199 -24.36 -4.39 12.38
C LEU A 199 -24.89 -3.62 11.17
N ALA A 200 -25.11 -2.31 11.31
CA ALA A 200 -25.50 -1.46 10.20
C ALA A 200 -24.43 -1.41 9.11
N LEU A 201 -23.14 -1.35 9.49
CA LEU A 201 -22.03 -1.40 8.54
C LEU A 201 -22.03 -2.72 7.78
N GLY A 202 -22.13 -3.85 8.48
CA GLY A 202 -22.19 -5.17 7.85
C GLY A 202 -23.40 -5.30 6.92
N THR A 203 -24.57 -4.82 7.34
CA THR A 203 -25.78 -4.83 6.49
C THR A 203 -25.58 -3.97 5.24
N ALA A 204 -25.00 -2.78 5.37
CA ALA A 204 -24.68 -1.92 4.25
C ALA A 204 -23.70 -2.59 3.27
N SER A 205 -22.63 -3.20 3.79
CA SER A 205 -21.67 -3.97 2.98
C SER A 205 -22.33 -5.12 2.23
N ALA A 206 -23.23 -5.88 2.87
CA ALA A 206 -23.98 -6.95 2.22
C ALA A 206 -24.91 -6.45 1.09
N CYS A 207 -25.56 -5.30 1.28
CA CYS A 207 -26.36 -4.68 0.23
C CYS A 207 -25.50 -4.18 -0.94
N VAL A 208 -24.33 -3.60 -0.65
CA VAL A 208 -23.40 -3.10 -1.68
C VAL A 208 -22.93 -4.24 -2.58
N ILE A 209 -22.40 -5.32 -2.00
CA ILE A 209 -21.91 -6.44 -2.79
C ILE A 209 -23.03 -7.14 -3.57
N ALA A 210 -24.23 -7.30 -3.00
CA ALA A 210 -25.39 -7.80 -3.72
C ALA A 210 -25.76 -6.90 -4.91
N GLY A 211 -25.64 -5.57 -4.73
CA GLY A 211 -25.80 -4.60 -5.80
C GLY A 211 -24.80 -4.78 -6.92
N TYR A 212 -23.50 -4.94 -6.61
CA TYR A 212 -22.44 -5.16 -7.58
C TYR A 212 -22.58 -6.49 -8.33
N ILE A 213 -23.00 -7.56 -7.65
CA ILE A 213 -23.32 -8.85 -8.28
C ILE A 213 -24.45 -8.69 -9.30
N ALA A 214 -25.47 -7.88 -8.99
CA ALA A 214 -26.57 -7.61 -9.91
C ALA A 214 -26.15 -6.71 -11.09
N SER A 215 -25.43 -5.63 -10.83
CA SER A 215 -24.73 -4.83 -11.84
C SER A 215 -23.73 -3.85 -11.20
N PRO A 216 -22.61 -3.51 -11.87
CA PRO A 216 -21.67 -2.52 -11.37
C PRO A 216 -22.32 -1.16 -11.06
N ALA A 217 -23.24 -0.71 -11.91
CA ALA A 217 -23.93 0.57 -11.75
C ALA A 217 -24.82 0.59 -10.49
N LEU A 218 -25.59 -0.47 -10.24
CA LEU A 218 -26.44 -0.57 -9.05
C LEU A 218 -25.58 -0.64 -7.78
N GLY A 219 -24.54 -1.47 -7.80
CA GLY A 219 -23.59 -1.59 -6.70
C GLY A 219 -22.96 -0.25 -6.33
N ALA A 220 -22.51 0.51 -7.32
CA ALA A 220 -21.98 1.85 -7.12
C ALA A 220 -23.02 2.78 -6.47
N ILE A 221 -24.25 2.86 -7.02
CA ILE A 221 -25.33 3.71 -6.46
C ILE A 221 -25.60 3.38 -5.00
N ILE A 222 -25.70 2.08 -4.66
CA ILE A 222 -25.92 1.63 -3.28
C ILE A 222 -24.72 2.02 -2.40
N ALA A 223 -23.48 1.85 -2.87
CA ALA A 223 -22.28 2.25 -2.14
C ALA A 223 -22.26 3.76 -1.84
N TYR A 224 -22.49 4.60 -2.86
CA TYR A 224 -22.58 6.06 -2.70
C TYR A 224 -23.66 6.44 -1.67
N GLY A 225 -24.85 5.85 -1.79
CA GLY A 225 -25.97 6.10 -0.88
C GLY A 225 -25.66 5.67 0.55
N ALA A 226 -25.13 4.47 0.74
CA ALA A 226 -24.81 3.91 2.05
C ALA A 226 -23.66 4.65 2.75
N ALA A 227 -22.63 5.07 2.01
CA ALA A 227 -21.54 5.87 2.54
C ALA A 227 -22.02 7.26 3.01
N ALA A 228 -22.92 7.89 2.24
CA ALA A 228 -23.48 9.20 2.56
C ALA A 228 -24.57 9.16 3.64
N LEU A 229 -25.22 8.01 3.88
CA LEU A 229 -26.43 7.89 4.70
C LEU A 229 -26.29 8.50 6.11
N PRO A 230 -25.22 8.24 6.90
CA PRO A 230 -25.12 8.83 8.23
C PRO A 230 -24.99 10.35 8.20
N LEU A 231 -24.34 10.91 7.16
CA LEU A 231 -24.22 12.36 6.98
C LEU A 231 -25.57 12.98 6.61
N LEU A 232 -26.30 12.36 5.69
CA LEU A 232 -27.63 12.82 5.26
C LEU A 232 -28.67 12.75 6.38
N ALA A 233 -28.49 11.85 7.35
CA ALA A 233 -29.36 11.71 8.51
C ALA A 233 -29.05 12.69 9.67
N LEU A 234 -27.93 13.44 9.62
CA LEU A 234 -27.55 14.41 10.65
C LEU A 234 -28.60 15.50 10.92
N PRO A 235 -29.28 16.10 9.92
CA PRO A 235 -30.30 17.12 10.15
C PRO A 235 -31.48 16.57 10.98
N LEU A 236 -31.89 15.32 10.74
CA LEU A 236 -32.95 14.65 11.51
C LEU A 236 -32.56 14.49 12.97
N ARG A 237 -31.27 14.24 13.24
CA ARG A 237 -30.74 14.19 14.60
C ARG A 237 -30.68 15.55 15.27
N ARG A 238 -30.28 16.61 14.55
CA ARG A 238 -30.24 17.99 15.08
C ARG A 238 -31.62 18.49 15.51
N ARG A 239 -32.69 18.09 14.80
CA ARG A 239 -34.09 18.38 15.19
C ARG A 239 -34.49 17.78 16.53
N ARG A 240 -33.83 16.70 16.98
CA ARG A 240 -34.06 16.04 18.28
C ARG A 240 -33.24 16.66 19.43
N GLY A 241 -32.67 17.84 19.21
CA GLY A 241 -31.84 18.57 20.17
C GLY A 241 -30.35 18.29 20.05
N ALA A 242 -29.53 19.23 20.52
CA ALA A 242 -28.08 19.11 20.50
C ALA A 242 -27.64 17.84 21.25
N ALA A 243 -26.85 16.99 20.59
CA ALA A 243 -26.23 15.86 21.25
C ALA A 243 -24.87 16.29 21.79
N PRO A 244 -24.58 16.04 23.08
CA PRO A 244 -23.32 16.47 23.66
C PRO A 244 -22.17 15.75 22.95
N LEU A 245 -21.11 16.51 22.65
CA LEU A 245 -19.86 16.00 22.07
C LEU A 245 -19.26 14.84 22.88
N ALA A 246 -19.61 14.75 24.17
CA ALA A 246 -19.27 13.65 25.06
C ALA A 246 -19.76 12.28 24.54
N GLU A 247 -20.91 12.19 23.88
CA GLU A 247 -21.43 10.92 23.33
C GLU A 247 -20.61 10.44 22.13
N ALA A 248 -20.30 11.34 21.20
CA ALA A 248 -19.41 11.03 20.07
C ALA A 248 -18.01 10.63 20.57
N THR A 249 -17.52 11.30 21.62
CA THR A 249 -16.25 10.96 22.27
C THR A 249 -16.29 9.56 22.89
N ALA A 250 -17.43 9.15 23.48
CA ALA A 250 -17.58 7.82 24.06
C ALA A 250 -17.60 6.72 22.99
N LEU A 251 -18.30 6.93 21.87
CA LEU A 251 -18.29 6.03 20.72
C LEU A 251 -16.89 5.92 20.10
N HIS A 252 -16.22 7.07 19.91
CA HIS A 252 -14.84 7.11 19.42
C HIS A 252 -13.92 6.24 20.29
N ARG A 253 -14.02 6.32 21.62
CA ARG A 253 -13.18 5.51 22.53
C ARG A 253 -13.36 4.01 22.35
N LEU A 254 -14.57 3.54 22.00
CA LEU A 254 -14.82 2.12 21.75
C LEU A 254 -14.20 1.66 20.43
N PHE A 255 -14.26 2.48 19.38
CA PHE A 255 -13.70 2.16 18.07
C PHE A 255 -12.21 2.52 17.91
N PHE A 256 -11.64 3.28 18.85
CA PHE A 256 -10.27 3.77 18.78
C PHE A 256 -9.21 2.67 18.64
N PRO A 257 -9.30 1.51 19.32
CA PRO A 257 -8.34 0.42 19.11
C PRO A 257 -8.32 -0.08 17.66
N SER A 258 -9.49 -0.24 17.02
CA SER A 258 -9.59 -0.66 15.61
C SER A 258 -8.99 0.38 14.66
N LEU A 259 -9.22 1.67 14.92
CA LEU A 259 -8.58 2.75 14.17
C LEU A 259 -7.05 2.68 14.27
N LEU A 260 -6.51 2.50 15.48
CA LEU A 260 -5.06 2.39 15.67
C LEU A 260 -4.48 1.16 14.97
N LEU A 261 -5.18 0.04 14.98
CA LEU A 261 -4.77 -1.17 14.27
C LEU A 261 -4.74 -0.95 12.76
N ALA A 262 -5.78 -0.35 12.17
CA ALA A 262 -5.83 -0.02 10.76
C ALA A 262 -4.69 0.92 10.32
N LEU A 263 -4.41 1.94 11.14
CA LEU A 263 -3.29 2.86 10.90
C LEU A 263 -1.92 2.17 11.05
N LEU A 264 -1.79 1.21 11.97
CA LEU A 264 -0.58 0.41 12.11
C LEU A 264 -0.36 -0.49 10.89
N ILE A 265 -1.42 -1.12 10.37
CA ILE A 265 -1.34 -1.93 9.14
C ILE A 265 -0.89 -1.08 7.96
N LEU A 266 -1.48 0.11 7.81
CA LEU A 266 -1.05 1.08 6.81
C LEU A 266 0.45 1.40 6.95
N TRP A 267 0.89 1.72 8.17
CA TRP A 267 2.29 2.03 8.45
C TRP A 267 3.24 0.87 8.10
N ILE A 268 2.87 -0.36 8.47
CA ILE A 268 3.66 -1.56 8.22
C ILE A 268 3.73 -1.87 6.71
N GLY A 269 2.62 -1.76 5.99
CA GLY A 269 2.58 -2.09 4.57
C GLY A 269 3.18 -1.02 3.68
N LEU A 270 3.18 0.23 4.13
CA LEU A 270 3.92 1.27 3.43
C LEU A 270 5.41 1.03 3.54
N TYR A 271 5.94 0.56 4.68
CA TYR A 271 7.38 0.30 4.86
C TYR A 271 7.99 -0.57 3.73
N PRO A 272 9.14 -0.18 3.14
CA PRO A 272 10.06 0.90 3.52
C PRO A 272 9.66 2.30 3.04
N PHE A 273 8.36 2.51 2.87
CA PHE A 273 7.66 3.68 2.36
C PHE A 273 7.68 3.77 0.83
N SER A 274 7.39 2.65 0.15
CA SER A 274 7.01 2.65 -1.27
C SER A 274 5.54 3.06 -1.35
N TRP A 275 5.27 4.29 -1.77
CA TRP A 275 3.98 4.93 -1.51
C TRP A 275 2.83 4.42 -2.38
N ASP A 276 3.00 3.47 -3.29
CA ASP A 276 1.93 3.11 -4.23
C ASP A 276 0.72 2.38 -3.61
N GLY A 277 0.86 1.78 -2.42
CA GLY A 277 -0.19 1.05 -1.70
C GLY A 277 -0.73 -0.19 -2.43
N GLN A 278 -0.14 -0.53 -3.57
CA GLN A 278 -0.55 -1.66 -4.42
C GLN A 278 -0.04 -2.97 -3.82
N ASP A 279 1.21 -2.97 -3.36
CA ASP A 279 1.76 -4.10 -2.63
C ASP A 279 1.25 -4.12 -1.17
N TRP A 280 0.54 -5.19 -0.86
CA TRP A 280 0.00 -5.47 0.47
C TRP A 280 0.63 -6.71 1.10
N GLN A 281 1.48 -7.43 0.35
CA GLN A 281 2.14 -8.64 0.82
C GLN A 281 3.06 -8.33 1.99
N THR A 282 3.73 -7.17 1.97
CA THR A 282 4.55 -6.71 3.09
C THR A 282 3.72 -6.59 4.37
N ALA A 283 2.54 -5.96 4.34
CA ALA A 283 1.67 -5.93 5.53
C ALA A 283 1.17 -7.33 5.91
N ALA A 284 0.77 -8.13 4.92
CA ALA A 284 0.13 -9.41 5.15
C ALA A 284 1.06 -10.53 5.60
N THR A 285 2.37 -10.45 5.33
CA THR A 285 3.31 -11.54 5.62
C THR A 285 4.35 -11.20 6.68
N ARG A 286 4.46 -9.92 7.07
CA ARG A 286 5.56 -9.43 7.92
C ARG A 286 5.60 -9.96 9.34
N TRP A 287 4.44 -10.27 9.92
CA TRP A 287 4.38 -10.83 11.29
C TRP A 287 3.95 -12.29 11.31
N ARG A 288 3.11 -12.68 10.35
CA ARG A 288 2.64 -14.04 10.15
C ARG A 288 2.21 -14.16 8.70
N ASN A 289 2.47 -15.30 8.06
CA ASN A 289 1.96 -15.56 6.72
C ASN A 289 0.42 -15.63 6.81
N LEU A 290 -0.27 -14.55 6.41
CA LEU A 290 -1.72 -14.53 6.37
C LEU A 290 -2.19 -15.42 5.20
N PRO A 291 -3.16 -16.33 5.42
CA PRO A 291 -3.60 -17.26 4.39
C PRO A 291 -4.12 -16.57 3.13
N MET A 292 -4.15 -17.33 2.04
CA MET A 292 -4.77 -16.94 0.77
C MET A 292 -6.17 -16.32 0.94
N ASP A 293 -6.90 -16.80 1.95
CA ASP A 293 -8.23 -16.36 2.34
C ASP A 293 -8.35 -14.85 2.60
N SER A 294 -7.24 -14.15 2.89
CA SER A 294 -7.28 -12.70 3.10
C SER A 294 -7.43 -11.91 1.80
N TRP A 295 -7.05 -12.41 0.62
CA TRP A 295 -7.11 -11.62 -0.62
C TRP A 295 -8.18 -12.05 -1.62
N LEU A 296 -8.77 -13.24 -1.45
CA LEU A 296 -9.93 -13.67 -2.25
C LEU A 296 -11.08 -12.64 -2.26
N PRO A 297 -11.45 -11.99 -1.13
CA PRO A 297 -12.52 -11.00 -1.15
C PRO A 297 -12.17 -9.73 -1.94
N LEU A 298 -10.89 -9.35 -1.98
CA LEU A 298 -10.41 -8.23 -2.79
C LEU A 298 -10.53 -8.58 -4.28
N THR A 299 -9.99 -9.73 -4.70
CA THR A 299 -10.08 -10.16 -6.10
C THR A 299 -11.53 -10.31 -6.55
N PHE A 300 -12.39 -10.90 -5.72
CA PHE A 300 -13.82 -10.99 -6.02
C PHE A 300 -14.47 -9.62 -6.18
N ALA A 301 -14.16 -8.68 -5.28
CA ALA A 301 -14.66 -7.30 -5.36
C ALA A 301 -14.24 -6.61 -6.67
N ASP A 302 -12.97 -6.74 -7.05
CA ASP A 302 -12.45 -6.15 -8.29
C ASP A 302 -13.12 -6.73 -9.54
N MET A 303 -13.40 -8.04 -9.55
CA MET A 303 -14.12 -8.69 -10.64
C MET A 303 -15.56 -8.16 -10.77
N VAL A 304 -16.36 -8.23 -9.70
CA VAL A 304 -17.77 -7.80 -9.77
C VAL A 304 -17.90 -6.31 -10.07
N ALA A 305 -16.94 -5.51 -9.63
CA ALA A 305 -16.94 -4.09 -9.91
C ALA A 305 -16.53 -3.76 -11.35
N ALA A 306 -15.68 -4.59 -11.96
CA ALA A 306 -15.43 -4.59 -13.40
C ALA A 306 -16.58 -5.22 -14.23
N GLY A 307 -17.66 -5.67 -13.59
CA GLY A 307 -18.78 -6.31 -14.27
C GLY A 307 -18.46 -7.69 -14.85
N ARG A 308 -17.43 -8.36 -14.30
CA ARG A 308 -16.99 -9.69 -14.72
C ARG A 308 -16.97 -10.64 -13.53
N LEU A 309 -17.05 -11.94 -13.79
CA LEU A 309 -16.83 -12.97 -12.79
C LEU A 309 -16.16 -14.16 -13.46
N ASP A 310 -14.88 -14.35 -13.18
CA ASP A 310 -14.13 -15.48 -13.71
C ASP A 310 -14.43 -16.71 -12.85
N VAL A 311 -14.73 -17.85 -13.49
CA VAL A 311 -14.99 -19.13 -12.80
C VAL A 311 -14.15 -20.23 -13.46
N PRO A 312 -13.24 -20.89 -12.72
CA PRO A 312 -12.89 -20.62 -11.32
C PRO A 312 -12.17 -19.27 -11.16
N MET A 313 -12.31 -18.63 -9.99
CA MET A 313 -11.71 -17.31 -9.77
C MET A 313 -10.18 -17.40 -9.74
N ILE A 314 -9.66 -18.33 -8.93
CA ILE A 314 -8.23 -18.66 -8.73
C ILE A 314 -8.13 -20.17 -8.48
N GLY A 315 -7.26 -20.86 -9.22
CA GLY A 315 -7.06 -22.30 -9.05
C GLY A 315 -8.39 -23.06 -9.17
N ASP A 316 -8.73 -23.86 -8.18
CA ASP A 316 -9.99 -24.62 -8.12
C ASP A 316 -11.11 -23.91 -7.34
N TRP A 317 -10.94 -22.62 -6.99
CA TRP A 317 -11.89 -21.91 -6.13
C TRP A 317 -13.12 -21.39 -6.88
N LEU A 318 -14.32 -21.76 -6.41
CA LEU A 318 -15.60 -21.63 -7.12
C LEU A 318 -16.47 -20.42 -6.72
N SER A 319 -15.95 -19.44 -5.99
CA SER A 319 -16.68 -18.23 -5.53
C SER A 319 -17.74 -18.37 -4.43
N SER A 320 -17.97 -19.56 -3.88
CA SER A 320 -19.00 -19.81 -2.86
C SER A 320 -18.52 -19.84 -1.40
N ASP A 321 -17.23 -20.03 -1.13
CA ASP A 321 -16.87 -20.66 0.15
C ASP A 321 -16.84 -19.73 1.38
N ARG A 322 -16.34 -18.47 1.33
CA ARG A 322 -16.51 -17.37 2.35
C ARG A 322 -15.95 -16.02 1.82
N PRO A 323 -16.35 -14.83 2.35
CA PRO A 323 -17.70 -14.25 2.41
C PRO A 323 -17.78 -12.89 1.65
N PRO A 324 -18.95 -12.52 1.10
CA PRO A 324 -19.16 -11.28 0.35
C PRO A 324 -19.05 -10.00 1.20
N LEU A 325 -18.97 -10.11 2.53
CA LEU A 325 -19.02 -8.97 3.44
C LEU A 325 -17.77 -8.08 3.38
N GLN A 326 -16.58 -8.69 3.34
CA GLN A 326 -15.32 -7.95 3.22
C GLN A 326 -15.21 -7.28 1.84
N SER A 327 -15.63 -7.98 0.78
CA SER A 327 -15.77 -7.41 -0.57
C SER A 327 -16.74 -6.22 -0.56
N GLY A 328 -17.90 -6.36 0.07
CA GLY A 328 -18.87 -5.28 0.21
C GLY A 328 -18.37 -4.09 1.01
N LEU A 329 -17.58 -4.32 2.07
CA LEU A 329 -16.94 -3.25 2.85
C LEU A 329 -15.89 -2.48 2.03
N TYR A 330 -15.09 -3.21 1.25
CA TYR A 330 -14.13 -2.61 0.32
C TYR A 330 -14.85 -1.77 -0.75
N LEU A 331 -15.87 -2.33 -1.39
CA LEU A 331 -16.67 -1.64 -2.41
C LEU A 331 -17.44 -0.44 -1.85
N LEU A 332 -17.88 -0.49 -0.59
CA LEU A 332 -18.60 0.62 0.08
C LEU A 332 -17.75 1.87 0.19
N PHE A 333 -16.44 1.74 0.48
CA PHE A 333 -15.57 2.89 0.75
C PHE A 333 -14.59 3.21 -0.37
N PHE A 334 -14.27 2.29 -1.28
CA PHE A 334 -13.06 2.44 -2.11
C PHE A 334 -13.24 2.41 -3.60
N HIS A 335 -14.01 1.48 -4.14
CA HIS A 335 -14.02 1.25 -5.59
C HIS A 335 -14.46 2.49 -6.39
N SER A 336 -15.14 3.44 -5.75
CA SER A 336 -15.78 4.58 -6.40
C SER A 336 -15.09 5.96 -6.21
N TRP A 337 -14.03 6.12 -5.39
CA TRP A 337 -13.60 7.47 -4.96
C TRP A 337 -12.09 7.72 -4.70
N LEU A 338 -11.28 6.70 -4.40
CA LEU A 338 -9.86 6.87 -4.01
C LEU A 338 -8.97 5.82 -4.69
N ALA A 339 -7.73 6.18 -5.01
CA ALA A 339 -6.80 5.32 -5.74
C ALA A 339 -6.68 3.92 -5.12
N HIS A 340 -6.73 2.91 -5.98
CA HIS A 340 -6.74 1.48 -5.68
C HIS A 340 -5.47 1.02 -4.95
N GLY A 341 -5.59 0.01 -4.08
CA GLY A 341 -4.45 -0.67 -3.49
C GLY A 341 -4.86 -1.75 -2.48
N GLY A 342 -4.21 -2.91 -2.51
CA GLY A 342 -4.51 -4.00 -1.59
C GLY A 342 -4.22 -3.66 -0.12
N LEU A 343 -3.35 -2.68 0.14
CA LEU A 343 -2.95 -2.31 1.51
C LEU A 343 -4.11 -1.69 2.29
N ILE A 344 -4.91 -0.90 1.60
CA ILE A 344 -6.12 -0.29 2.14
C ILE A 344 -7.14 -1.36 2.50
N TYR A 345 -7.37 -2.29 1.57
CA TYR A 345 -8.26 -3.41 1.80
C TYR A 345 -7.83 -4.14 3.08
N GLN A 346 -6.54 -4.43 3.22
CA GLN A 346 -5.97 -5.08 4.40
C GLN A 346 -6.22 -4.28 5.69
N ALA A 347 -6.11 -2.94 5.62
CA ALA A 347 -6.36 -2.06 6.76
C ALA A 347 -7.84 -2.00 7.17
N LEU A 348 -8.78 -2.16 6.23
CA LEU A 348 -10.22 -2.17 6.50
C LEU A 348 -10.76 -3.56 6.88
N SER A 349 -10.15 -4.62 6.35
CA SER A 349 -10.61 -5.99 6.54
C SER A 349 -10.15 -6.63 7.85
N THR A 350 -9.16 -6.05 8.51
CA THR A 350 -8.52 -6.56 9.75
C THR A 350 -9.08 -5.88 10.99
#